data_AF-A0A350XZK1-F1
#
_entry.id   AF-A0A350XZK1-F1
#
_cell.length_a   1.000
_cell.length_b   1.000
_cell.length_c   1.000
_cell.angle_alpha   90.00
_cell.angle_beta   90.00
_cell.angle_gamma   90.00
#
_symmetry.space_group_name_H-M   'P 1'
#
loop_
_entity.id
_entity.type
_entity.pdbx_description
1 polymer ?
#
loop_
_entity_poly.entity_id
_entity_poly.type
_entity_poly.pdbx_seq_one_letter_code
_entity_poly.pdbx_strand_id
1 'polypeptide(L)'
;MQSQAAFTEITFYYINGETESFDIPVSSETFAQQLPDLLSQPYITLHLFDQTVIVFTAQIIKVELKPPIPEFQGQGVFSESQRVTALTRGAKV
;
A
#
# COMPACT_ATOMS: atom_id res chain seq x y z
N MET A 1 7.20 -28.72 0.59
CA MET A 1 6.97 -27.47 1.33
C MET A 1 6.34 -26.50 0.35
N GLN A 2 5.02 -26.28 0.45
CA GLN A 2 4.31 -25.31 -0.39
C GLN A 2 4.84 -23.92 -0.03
N SER A 3 5.53 -23.27 -0.96
CA SER A 3 5.86 -21.85 -0.88
C SER A 3 4.53 -21.11 -0.76
N GLN A 4 4.18 -20.70 0.45
CA GLN A 4 3.02 -19.86 0.67
C GLN A 4 3.30 -18.57 -0.09
N ALA A 5 2.64 -18.38 -1.23
CA ALA A 5 2.77 -17.15 -2.00
C ALA A 5 2.40 -16.01 -1.05
N ALA A 6 3.39 -15.20 -0.69
CA ALA A 6 3.15 -14.02 0.10
C ALA A 6 2.49 -13.02 -0.84
N PHE A 7 1.27 -12.61 -0.50
CA PHE A 7 0.54 -11.59 -1.23
C PHE A 7 0.61 -10.28 -0.43
N THR A 8 0.74 -9.18 -1.16
CA THR A 8 0.61 -7.83 -0.64
C THR A 8 -0.61 -7.19 -1.28
N GLU A 9 -1.60 -6.87 -0.48
CA GLU A 9 -2.75 -6.06 -0.91
C GLU A 9 -2.30 -4.59 -0.89
N ILE A 10 -2.41 -3.91 -2.03
CA ILE A 10 -2.24 -2.47 -2.16
C ILE A 10 -3.59 -1.83 -2.43
N THR A 11 -3.89 -0.73 -1.73
CA THR A 11 -5.08 0.08 -1.99
C THR A 11 -4.68 1.50 -2.34
N PHE A 12 -5.07 1.95 -3.54
CA PHE A 12 -4.94 3.32 -3.98
C PHE A 12 -6.21 4.11 -3.65
N TYR A 13 -6.02 5.32 -3.15
CA TYR A 13 -7.08 6.29 -2.94
C TYR A 13 -6.86 7.45 -3.90
N TYR A 14 -7.85 7.79 -4.71
CA TYR A 14 -7.73 8.82 -5.74
C TYR A 14 -8.31 10.17 -5.29
N ILE A 15 -7.89 11.25 -5.95
CA ILE A 15 -8.35 12.62 -5.70
C ILE A 15 -9.86 12.80 -5.85
N ASN A 16 -10.52 11.97 -6.66
CA ASN A 16 -11.96 12.02 -6.91
C ASN A 16 -12.77 11.23 -5.85
N GLY A 17 -12.10 10.62 -4.87
CA GLY A 17 -12.72 9.83 -3.81
C GLY A 17 -12.88 8.34 -4.14
N GLU A 18 -12.51 7.90 -5.35
CA GLU A 18 -12.50 6.49 -5.71
C GLU A 18 -11.34 5.74 -5.04
N THR A 19 -11.51 4.43 -4.92
CA THR A 19 -10.50 3.54 -4.34
C THR A 19 -10.41 2.24 -5.11
N GLU A 20 -9.19 1.77 -5.36
CA GLU A 20 -8.95 0.49 -6.02
C GLU A 20 -7.95 -0.33 -5.19
N SER A 21 -8.23 -1.62 -5.04
CA SER A 21 -7.39 -2.57 -4.30
C SER A 21 -6.90 -3.68 -5.23
N PHE A 22 -5.62 -4.05 -5.10
CA PHE A 22 -4.96 -5.07 -5.91
C PHE A 22 -4.14 -6.01 -5.04
N ASP A 23 -4.23 -7.31 -5.31
CA ASP A 23 -3.35 -8.32 -4.73
C ASP A 23 -2.12 -8.55 -5.60
N ILE A 24 -0.94 -8.21 -5.07
CA ILE A 24 0.32 -8.40 -5.76
C ILE A 24 0.99 -9.67 -5.18
N PRO A 25 1.40 -10.64 -6.02
CA PRO A 25 2.02 -11.90 -5.58
C PRO A 25 3.49 -11.71 -5.18
N VAL A 26 3.76 -10.75 -4.29
CA VAL A 26 5.07 -10.44 -3.70
C VAL A 26 4.92 -10.24 -2.19
N SER A 27 5.96 -10.56 -1.42
CA SER A 27 5.95 -10.27 0.01
C SER A 27 6.01 -8.76 0.26
N SER A 28 5.43 -8.32 1.38
CA SER A 28 5.41 -6.90 1.76
C SER A 28 6.83 -6.35 1.94
N GLU A 29 7.77 -7.17 2.41
CA GLU A 29 9.20 -6.82 2.54
C GLU A 29 9.85 -6.54 1.18
N THR A 30 9.58 -7.38 0.18
CA THR A 30 10.11 -7.18 -1.18
C THR A 30 9.50 -5.94 -1.81
N PHE A 31 8.18 -5.78 -1.64
CA PHE A 31 7.45 -4.63 -2.15
C PHE A 31 7.94 -3.31 -1.54
N ALA A 32 8.29 -3.31 -0.26
CA ALA A 32 8.79 -2.14 0.46
C ALA A 32 10.06 -1.54 -0.18
N GLN A 33 10.97 -2.39 -0.65
CA GLN A 33 12.21 -1.94 -1.29
C GLN A 33 11.94 -1.22 -2.62
N GLN A 34 10.85 -1.60 -3.30
CA GLN A 34 10.47 -1.05 -4.60
C GLN A 34 9.51 0.12 -4.49
N LEU A 35 8.82 0.27 -3.35
CA LEU A 35 7.76 1.25 -3.16
C LEU A 35 8.21 2.71 -3.41
N PRO A 36 9.37 3.19 -2.89
CA PRO A 36 9.81 4.57 -3.15
C PRO A 36 10.01 4.84 -4.64
N ASP A 37 10.67 3.91 -5.35
CA ASP A 37 10.89 4.02 -6.78
C ASP A 37 9.56 3.95 -7.55
N LEU A 38 8.65 3.08 -7.13
CA LEU A 38 7.32 2.93 -7.72
C LEU A 38 6.49 4.21 -7.61
N LEU A 39 6.49 4.85 -6.44
CA LEU A 39 5.78 6.11 -6.18
C LEU A 39 6.43 7.32 -6.87
N SER A 40 7.70 7.20 -7.26
CA SER A 40 8.39 8.25 -8.03
C SER A 40 8.03 8.24 -9.51
N GLN A 41 7.51 7.13 -10.03
CA GLN A 41 7.14 7.01 -11.43
C GLN A 41 5.80 7.68 -11.72
N PRO A 42 5.63 8.30 -12.90
CA PRO A 42 4.35 8.90 -13.29
C PRO A 42 3.25 7.85 -13.51
N TYR A 43 3.63 6.62 -13.85
CA TYR A 43 2.71 5.52 -14.10
C TYR A 43 3.18 4.25 -13.39
N ILE A 44 2.24 3.47 -12.89
CA ILE A 44 2.46 2.15 -12.31
C ILE A 44 1.72 1.12 -13.17
N THR A 45 2.43 0.10 -13.64
CA THR A 45 1.84 -1.00 -14.40
C THR A 45 1.64 -2.21 -13.51
N LEU A 46 0.41 -2.69 -13.42
CA LEU A 46 0.02 -3.90 -12.71
C LEU A 46 -0.42 -4.95 -13.72
N HIS A 47 0.33 -6.04 -13.80
CA HIS A 47 -0.04 -7.19 -14.62
C HIS A 47 -0.85 -8.17 -13.75
N LEU A 48 -2.17 -8.04 -13.79
CA LEU A 48 -3.09 -8.95 -13.13
C LEU A 48 -3.21 -10.25 -13.93
N PHE A 49 -3.88 -11.25 -13.36
CA PHE A 49 -4.01 -12.57 -14.00
C PHE A 49 -4.73 -12.51 -15.35
N ASP A 50 -5.73 -11.65 -15.48
CA ASP A 50 -6.65 -11.55 -16.62
C ASP A 50 -6.49 -10.25 -17.42
N GLN A 51 -5.85 -9.22 -16.86
CA GLN A 51 -5.68 -7.92 -17.52
C GLN A 51 -4.43 -7.17 -17.05
N THR A 52 -4.03 -6.16 -17.81
CA THR A 52 -3.00 -5.19 -17.40
C THR A 52 -3.67 -3.87 -17.07
N VAL A 53 -3.37 -3.33 -15.89
CA VAL A 53 -3.85 -2.03 -15.41
C VAL A 53 -2.68 -1.07 -15.37
N ILE A 54 -2.85 0.15 -15.88
CA ILE A 54 -1.86 1.22 -15.80
C ILE A 54 -2.46 2.37 -15.00
N VAL A 55 -1.87 2.66 -13.85
CA VAL A 55 -2.34 3.66 -12.90
C VAL A 55 -1.51 4.92 -13.03
N PHE A 56 -2.16 6.08 -13.20
CA PHE A 56 -1.49 7.38 -13.20
C PHE A 56 -1.32 7.90 -11.77
N THR A 57 -0.07 8.00 -11.31
CA THR A 57 0.23 8.21 -9.87
C THR A 57 -0.09 9.61 -9.37
N ALA A 58 -0.10 10.62 -10.25
CA ALA A 58 -0.38 12.00 -9.86
C ALA A 58 -1.83 12.22 -9.37
N GLN A 59 -2.73 11.25 -9.58
CA GLN A 59 -4.11 11.29 -9.06
C GLN A 59 -4.29 10.52 -7.75
N ILE A 60 -3.24 9.90 -7.21
CA ILE A 60 -3.29 9.15 -5.96
C ILE A 60 -3.02 10.09 -4.79
N ILE A 61 -3.90 10.10 -3.79
CA ILE A 61 -3.78 10.88 -2.55
C ILE A 61 -3.16 10.09 -1.40
N LYS A 62 -3.32 8.77 -1.41
CA LYS A 62 -2.89 7.88 -0.33
C LYS A 62 -2.74 6.46 -0.87
N VAL A 63 -1.77 5.74 -0.33
CA VAL A 63 -1.59 4.31 -0.55
C VAL A 63 -1.66 3.60 0.80
N GLU A 64 -2.44 2.51 0.87
CA GLU A 64 -2.44 1.61 2.03
C GLU A 64 -1.92 0.22 1.60
N LEU A 65 -1.17 -0.44 2.49
CA LEU A 65 -0.58 -1.74 2.24
C LEU A 65 -0.93 -2.72 3.36
N LYS A 66 -1.27 -3.96 2.99
CA LYS A 66 -1.47 -5.07 3.91
C LYS A 66 -0.77 -6.33 3.39
N PRO A 67 -0.04 -7.09 4.23
CA PRO A 67 0.29 -6.78 5.63
C PRO A 67 1.21 -5.55 5.76
N PRO A 68 1.32 -4.95 6.97
CA PRO A 68 2.23 -3.82 7.19
C PRO A 68 3.67 -4.23 6.85
N ILE A 69 4.44 -3.28 6.32
CA ILE A 69 5.87 -3.47 6.05
C ILE A 69 6.62 -3.45 7.39
N PRO A 70 7.31 -4.54 7.76
CA PRO A 70 8.16 -4.54 8.95
C PRO A 70 9.37 -3.64 8.73
N GLU A 71 9.75 -2.89 9.76
CA GLU A 71 10.99 -2.10 9.80
C GLU A 71 11.19 -1.11 8.63
N PHE A 72 10.10 -0.53 8.10
CA PHE A 72 10.21 0.52 7.07
C PHE A 72 10.97 1.73 7.64
N GLN A 73 12.02 2.17 6.97
CA GLN A 73 12.92 3.24 7.40
C GLN A 73 13.05 4.30 6.30
N GLY A 74 13.11 5.57 6.70
CA GLY A 74 13.26 6.68 5.77
C GLY A 74 12.83 8.02 6.36
N GLN A 75 13.10 9.10 5.64
CA GLN A 75 12.63 10.43 6.03
C GLN A 75 11.09 10.48 5.98
N GLY A 76 10.46 10.95 7.05
CA GLY A 76 9.00 11.02 7.16
C GLY A 76 8.30 9.72 7.56
N VAL A 77 9.06 8.67 7.91
CA VAL A 77 8.52 7.41 8.43
C VAL A 77 8.46 7.47 9.96
N PHE A 78 7.30 7.14 10.53
CA PHE A 78 7.09 7.08 11.98
C PHE A 78 6.69 5.66 12.39
N SER A 79 7.60 4.97 13.04
CA SER A 79 7.39 3.61 13.56
C SER A 79 6.29 3.58 14.63
N GLU A 80 5.55 2.47 14.70
CA GLU A 80 4.54 2.20 15.74
C GLU A 80 3.43 3.26 15.86
N SER A 81 3.19 4.01 14.79
CA SER A 81 2.11 5.00 14.73
C SER A 81 0.73 4.35 14.85
N GLN A 82 -0.15 4.97 15.64
CA GLN A 82 -1.51 4.48 15.85
C GLN A 82 -2.53 5.37 15.12
N ARG A 83 -3.43 4.75 14.34
CA ARG A 83 -4.56 5.45 13.74
C ARG A 83 -5.61 5.76 14.81
N VAL A 84 -5.72 7.03 15.18
CA VAL A 84 -6.77 7.53 16.09
C VAL A 84 -7.93 8.05 15.25
N THR A 85 -9.12 7.50 15.43
CA THR A 85 -10.36 8.05 14.89
C THR A 85 -11.14 8.75 16.01
N ALA A 86 -12.15 9.56 15.68
CA ALA A 86 -13.00 10.20 16.70
C ALA A 86 -13.61 9.18 17.69
N LEU A 87 -13.82 7.93 17.24
CA LEU A 87 -14.31 6.82 18.06
C LEU A 87 -13.29 6.30 19.08
N THR A 88 -11.99 6.44 18.84
CA THR A 88 -10.93 5.94 19.74
C THR A 88 -10.78 6.77 21.01
N ARG A 89 -11.33 8.00 21.07
CA ARG A 89 -11.34 8.84 22.28
C ARG A 89 -12.44 8.49 23.28
N GLY A 90 -13.42 7.66 22.91
CA GLY A 90 -14.54 7.28 23.77
C GLY A 90 -14.28 6.09 24.71
N ALA A 91 -13.15 5.40 24.56
CA ALA A 91 -12.83 4.16 25.29
C ALA A 91 -11.86 4.37 26.48
N LYS A 92 -11.83 5.58 27.06
CA LYS A 92 -11.24 5.81 28.39
C LYS A 92 -12.32 6.32 29.33
N VAL A 93 -13.03 5.40 29.96
CA VAL A 93 -13.71 5.55 31.26
C VAL A 93 -13.48 4.30 32.08
#